data_AF-A0A480AVL1-F1
#
_entry.id   AF-A0A480AVL1-F1
#
_cell.length_a   1.000
_cell.length_b   1.000
_cell.length_c   1.000
_cell.angle_alpha   90.00
_cell.angle_beta   90.00
_cell.angle_gamma   90.00
#
_symmetry.space_group_name_H-M   'P 1'
#
loop_
_entity.id
_entity.type
_entity.pdbx_description
1 polymer ?
#
loop_
_entity_poly.entity_id
_entity_poly.type
_entity_poly.pdbx_seq_one_letter_code
_entity_poly.pdbx_strand_id
1 'polypeptide(L)' 'MPTTKTTTKPAAKRPGRPSLQEGAETVPVTIRMTPPQKDKLARLGGPQWVRTKIDKAPEPEKKQ' A
#
# COMPACT_ATOMS: atom_id res chain seq x y z
N MET A 1 55.12 24.19 4.81
CA MET A 1 53.83 24.19 5.54
C MET A 1 52.93 23.16 4.86
N PRO A 2 52.48 22.08 5.54
CA PRO A 2 51.64 21.06 4.91
C PRO A 2 50.20 21.56 4.77
N THR A 3 49.63 21.34 3.60
CA THR A 3 48.26 21.68 3.20
C THR A 3 47.27 20.67 3.79
N THR A 4 46.24 21.13 4.48
CA THR A 4 45.14 20.28 4.95
C THR A 4 44.09 20.12 3.85
N LYS A 5 43.97 18.91 3.30
CA LYS A 5 42.84 18.52 2.46
C LYS A 5 41.71 18.03 3.36
N THR A 6 40.61 18.78 3.40
CA THR A 6 39.37 18.35 4.08
C THR A 6 38.64 17.34 3.20
N THR A 7 38.70 16.06 3.57
CA THR A 7 37.93 14.97 2.93
C THR A 7 36.50 14.97 3.47
N THR A 8 35.57 15.51 2.69
CA THR A 8 34.13 15.40 2.96
C THR A 8 33.66 13.99 2.59
N LYS A 9 33.36 13.17 3.61
CA LYS A 9 32.81 11.81 3.47
C LYS A 9 31.35 11.90 2.97
N PRO A 10 30.92 11.14 1.94
CA PRO A 10 29.55 11.20 1.47
C PRO A 10 28.59 10.57 2.48
N ALA A 11 27.44 11.23 2.68
CA ALA A 11 26.38 10.79 3.58
C ALA A 11 25.85 9.40 3.20
N ALA A 12 25.68 8.53 4.19
CA ALA A 12 25.17 7.18 4.00
C ALA A 12 23.74 7.22 3.40
N LYS A 13 23.54 6.47 2.30
CA LYS A 13 22.24 6.27 1.65
C LYS A 13 21.26 5.65 2.66
N ARG A 14 20.10 6.29 2.83
CA ARG A 14 18.99 5.74 3.61
C ARG A 14 18.63 4.35 3.08
N PRO A 15 18.54 3.31 3.93
CA PRO A 15 18.10 2.00 3.48
C PRO A 15 16.70 2.12 2.87
N GLY A 16 16.51 1.49 1.70
CA GLY A 16 15.24 1.47 1.01
C GLY A 16 14.12 0.86 1.85
N ARG A 17 12.87 1.13 1.46
CA ARG A 17 11.67 0.60 2.12
C ARG A 17 11.79 -0.93 2.22
N PRO A 18 11.51 -1.54 3.40
CA PRO A 18 11.58 -2.98 3.55
C PRO A 18 10.70 -3.69 2.50
N SER A 19 11.23 -4.78 1.95
CA SER A 19 10.54 -5.63 0.98
C SER A 19 9.20 -6.10 1.52
N LEU A 20 8.19 -6.10 0.66
CA LEU A 20 6.85 -6.61 0.98
C LEU A 20 6.97 -8.08 1.36
N GLN A 21 6.46 -8.47 2.53
CA GLN A 21 6.50 -9.85 3.02
C GLN A 21 5.80 -10.79 2.04
N GLU A 22 6.52 -11.83 1.59
CA GLU A 22 5.97 -12.91 0.79
C GLU A 22 4.91 -13.66 1.61
N GLY A 23 3.69 -13.76 1.05
CA GLY A 23 2.51 -14.28 1.76
C GLY A 23 1.43 -13.22 2.06
N ALA A 24 1.73 -11.94 1.87
CA ALA A 24 0.75 -10.85 1.86
C ALA A 24 0.65 -10.22 0.47
N GLU A 25 0.53 -11.07 -0.58
CA GLU A 25 0.25 -10.64 -1.96
C GLU A 25 -1.15 -10.01 -2.05
N THR A 26 -1.28 -8.81 -1.49
CA THR A 26 -2.44 -7.96 -1.71
C THR A 26 -2.15 -7.18 -2.98
N VAL A 27 -2.86 -7.53 -4.06
CA VAL A 27 -2.88 -6.68 -5.25
C VAL A 27 -3.54 -5.36 -4.86
N PRO A 28 -2.84 -4.22 -4.98
CA PRO A 28 -3.45 -2.93 -4.72
C PRO A 28 -4.50 -2.63 -5.80
N VAL A 29 -5.77 -2.66 -5.41
CA VAL A 29 -6.89 -2.30 -6.29
C VAL A 29 -7.30 -0.87 -5.97
N THR A 30 -7.18 0.02 -6.95
CA THR A 30 -7.67 1.41 -6.83
C THR A 30 -9.16 1.44 -7.12
N ILE A 31 -9.97 1.61 -6.08
CA ILE A 31 -11.42 1.78 -6.21
C ILE A 31 -11.74 3.28 -6.18
N ARG A 32 -12.36 3.80 -7.24
CA ARG A 32 -12.89 5.17 -7.24
C ARG A 32 -14.23 5.18 -6.51
N MET A 33 -14.37 6.06 -5.53
CA MET A 33 -15.57 6.20 -4.71
C MET A 33 -15.79 7.67 -4.37
N THR A 34 -17.05 8.03 -4.13
CA THR A 34 -17.39 9.40 -3.71
C THR A 34 -16.90 9.66 -2.28
N PRO A 35 -16.69 10.94 -1.87
CA PRO A 35 -16.33 11.27 -0.49
C PRO A 35 -17.24 10.64 0.59
N PRO A 36 -18.59 10.66 0.47
CA PRO A 36 -19.45 10.03 1.48
C PRO A 36 -19.34 8.49 1.47
N GLN A 37 -19.07 7.87 0.32
CA GLN A 37 -18.82 6.43 0.25
C GLN A 37 -17.51 6.04 0.94
N LYS A 38 -16.45 6.85 0.77
CA LYS A 38 -15.18 6.67 1.46
C LYS A 38 -15.32 6.79 2.98
N ASP A 39 -16.07 7.80 3.45
CA ASP A 39 -16.32 8.00 4.87
C ASP A 39 -17.10 6.81 5.46
N LYS A 40 -18.14 6.36 4.74
CA LYS A 40 -18.88 5.15 5.11
C LYS A 40 -17.98 3.91 5.13
N LEU A 41 -17.10 3.75 4.15
CA LEU A 41 -16.16 2.63 4.10
C LEU A 41 -15.19 2.65 5.29
N ALA A 42 -14.71 3.83 5.69
CA ALA A 42 -13.88 3.98 6.88
C ALA A 42 -14.63 3.55 8.15
N ARG A 43 -15.89 3.97 8.33
CA ARG A 43 -16.74 3.54 9.46
C ARG A 43 -17.02 2.03 9.48
N LEU A 44 -17.07 1.40 8.31
CA LEU A 44 -17.35 -0.03 8.16
C LEU A 44 -16.13 -0.93 8.41
N GLY A 45 -14.94 -0.37 8.66
CA GLY A 45 -13.70 -1.13 8.86
C GLY A 45 -12.79 -1.19 7.64
N GLY A 46 -13.01 -0.32 6.65
CA GLY A 46 -12.08 -0.10 5.55
C GLY A 46 -11.93 -1.30 4.61
N PRO A 47 -10.70 -1.64 4.18
CA PRO A 47 -10.45 -2.73 3.26
C PRO A 47 -10.90 -4.11 3.77
N GLN A 48 -10.89 -4.34 5.10
CA GLN A 48 -11.33 -5.59 5.70
C GLN A 48 -12.80 -5.88 5.37
N TRP A 49 -13.65 -4.85 5.45
CA TRP A 49 -15.07 -4.96 5.13
C TRP A 49 -15.31 -5.31 3.66
N VAL A 50 -14.52 -4.72 2.76
CA VAL A 50 -14.60 -5.02 1.32
C VAL A 50 -14.29 -6.49 1.09
N ARG A 51 -13.21 -7.01 1.69
CA ARG A 51 -12.82 -8.43 1.58
C ARG A 51 -13.95 -9.36 2.04
N THR A 52 -14.48 -9.13 3.24
CA THR A 52 -15.60 -9.94 3.77
C THR A 52 -16.85 -9.85 2.91
N LYS A 53 -17.10 -8.72 2.24
CA LYS A 53 -18.22 -8.58 1.31
C LYS A 53 -17.99 -9.34 0.01
N ILE A 54 -16.76 -9.38 -0.50
CA ILE A 54 -16.37 -10.17 -1.66
C ILE A 54 -16.49 -11.67 -1.35
N ASP A 55 -15.93 -12.12 -0.21
CA ASP A 55 -15.96 -13.54 0.19
C ASP A 55 -17.39 -14.08 0.38
N LYS A 56 -18.34 -13.20 0.72
CA LYS A 56 -19.76 -13.53 0.91
C LYS A 56 -20.62 -13.29 -0.33
N ALA A 57 -20.09 -12.62 -1.35
CA ALA A 57 -20.85 -12.34 -2.56
C ALA A 57 -20.91 -13.61 -3.41
N PRO A 58 -22.10 -14.03 -3.88
CA PRO A 58 -22.17 -15.09 -4.88
C PRO A 58 -21.49 -14.60 -6.16
N GLU A 59 -20.71 -15.46 -6.80
CA GLU A 59 -20.15 -15.16 -8.12
C GLU A 59 -21.31 -14.99 -9.12
N PRO A 60 -21.40 -13.87 -9.85
CA PRO A 60 -22.42 -13.72 -10.88
C PRO A 60 -22.17 -14.78 -11.95
N GLU A 61 -23.20 -15.56 -12.30
CA GLU A 61 -23.15 -16.48 -13.43
C GLU A 61 -22.72 -15.70 -14.66
N LYS A 62 -21.59 -16.11 -15.24
CA LYS A 62 -20.99 -15.48 -16.41
C LYS A 62 -22.02 -15.35 -17.52
N LYS A 63 -22.49 -14.14 -17.79
CA LYS A 63 -22.92 -13.79 -19.14
C LYS A 63 -21.70 -13.21 -19.85
N GLN A 64 -20.98 -14.10 -20.53
CA GLN A 64 -19.97 -13.73 -21.51
C GLN A 64 -20.59 -12.89 -22.63
#